data_AF-A0A961TMF3-F1
#
_entry.id   AF-A0A961TMF3-F1
#
_cell.length_a   1.000
_cell.length_b   1.000
_cell.length_c   1.000
_cell.angle_alpha   90.00
_cell.angle_beta   90.00
_cell.angle_gamma   90.00
#
_symmetry.space_group_name_H-M   'P 1'
#
loop_
_entity.id
_entity.type
_entity.pdbx_description
1 polymer ?
#
loop_
_entity_poly.entity_id
_entity_poly.type
_entity_poly.pdbx_seq_one_letter_code
_entity_poly.pdbx_strand_id
1 'polypeptide(L)'
;MKSPPPASGPFQLVYLSVRPHLLERSLESLVRHYGADRAVVLTADRLKPEMEAVLAKHGLAPVVLTDSQVLADHESYSDHGERNSRLRAALYLRDEIEDFFLALDDDSVLLRDLPDDYFVAGGRMVARYCQSAMSRWKASSLDGPTSFDKLQWSTAGLLLREGFGELCFAAHQPQILDKVCVNAVLAEFLPMHDGPADEWSLYFNVACARQPDRFDVRPATTLFWPESFDSWLPDWFEDDARFENHYPWLYEDGGALAKCGIGFDCDWRIKRQWAAARYAAGHAQRMLNELSCGEPPLLSLKEDGGSALASNARQLFGFPGAILKLAVDVGDAADQRVDYTVLKANNPVADSMSPRQSVGARQDLAVRLPAEAGEYALVIKWVLKGKATYLSLPLFVLPYPAL
;
A
#
# COMPACT_ATOMS: atom_id res chain seq x y z
N MET A 1 -35.07 -0.05 -10.22
CA MET A 1 -34.28 0.99 -9.54
C MET A 1 -34.12 0.56 -8.10
N LYS A 2 -32.90 0.25 -7.65
CA LYS A 2 -32.65 -0.22 -6.27
C LYS A 2 -32.45 0.98 -5.34
N SER A 3 -32.81 0.79 -4.07
CA SER A 3 -32.91 1.80 -3.02
C SER A 3 -31.61 2.58 -2.81
N PRO A 4 -31.68 3.87 -2.42
CA PRO A 4 -30.51 4.63 -1.99
C PRO A 4 -29.85 3.96 -0.76
N PRO A 5 -28.54 4.15 -0.54
CA PRO A 5 -27.89 3.66 0.68
C PRO A 5 -28.60 4.25 1.91
N PRO A 6 -28.62 3.53 3.05
CA PRO A 6 -29.08 4.07 4.32
C PRO A 6 -28.38 5.40 4.65
N ALA A 7 -29.11 6.33 5.27
CA ALA A 7 -28.59 7.66 5.59
C ALA A 7 -27.46 7.64 6.63
N SER A 8 -27.37 6.60 7.46
CA SER A 8 -26.35 6.44 8.50
C SER A 8 -26.19 4.97 8.94
N GLY A 9 -25.06 4.65 9.56
CA GLY A 9 -24.73 3.32 10.10
C GLY A 9 -25.40 3.00 11.46
N PRO A 10 -25.03 1.88 12.11
CA PRO A 10 -23.91 1.00 11.76
C PRO A 10 -24.24 0.02 10.62
N PHE A 11 -23.32 -0.13 9.66
CA PHE A 11 -23.34 -1.15 8.60
C PHE A 11 -22.71 -2.45 9.09
N GLN A 12 -23.08 -3.59 8.48
CA GLN A 12 -22.41 -4.86 8.72
C GLN A 12 -20.93 -4.78 8.35
N LEU A 13 -20.06 -5.28 9.24
CA LEU A 13 -18.62 -5.41 8.96
C LEU A 13 -18.34 -6.72 8.23
N VAL A 14 -17.53 -6.69 7.18
CA VAL A 14 -17.18 -7.90 6.39
C VAL A 14 -15.67 -7.98 6.23
N TYR A 15 -15.07 -9.00 6.83
CA TYR A 15 -13.63 -9.23 6.86
C TYR A 15 -13.22 -10.45 6.03
N LEU A 16 -12.00 -10.38 5.49
CA LEU A 16 -11.18 -11.55 5.18
C LEU A 16 -9.96 -11.49 6.11
N SER A 17 -9.78 -12.49 6.98
CA SER A 17 -8.71 -12.49 7.98
C SER A 17 -8.18 -13.89 8.23
N VAL A 18 -6.87 -13.97 8.48
CA VAL A 18 -6.20 -15.16 9.03
C VAL A 18 -5.39 -14.80 10.29
N ARG A 19 -5.66 -13.63 10.88
CA ARG A 19 -4.89 -13.05 11.99
C ARG A 19 -5.84 -12.66 13.13
N PRO A 20 -6.26 -13.63 13.97
CA PRO A 20 -7.25 -13.38 15.03
C PRO A 20 -6.92 -12.19 15.93
N HIS A 21 -5.64 -12.00 16.28
CA HIS A 21 -5.17 -10.90 17.11
C HIS A 21 -5.26 -9.51 16.44
N LEU A 22 -5.16 -9.42 15.11
CA LEU A 22 -5.37 -8.15 14.39
C LEU A 22 -6.86 -7.86 14.26
N LEU A 23 -7.64 -8.88 13.87
CA LEU A 23 -9.10 -8.78 13.81
C LEU A 23 -9.68 -8.30 15.14
N GLU A 24 -9.23 -8.87 16.25
CA GLU A 24 -9.65 -8.46 17.60
C GLU A 24 -9.43 -6.96 17.85
N ARG A 25 -8.26 -6.42 17.48
CA ARG A 25 -7.97 -4.98 17.63
C ARG A 25 -8.85 -4.11 16.74
N SER A 26 -9.05 -4.53 15.48
CA SER A 26 -9.94 -3.84 14.56
C SER A 26 -11.37 -3.78 15.11
N LEU A 27 -11.91 -4.92 15.53
CA LEU A 27 -13.24 -5.04 16.12
C LEU A 27 -13.39 -4.23 17.40
N GLU A 28 -12.41 -4.28 18.31
CA GLU A 28 -12.42 -3.47 19.54
C GLU A 28 -12.63 -1.99 19.22
N SER A 29 -11.88 -1.47 18.24
CA SER A 29 -11.97 -0.07 17.83
C SER A 29 -13.32 0.28 17.19
N LEU A 30 -13.87 -0.60 16.34
CA LEU A 30 -15.12 -0.38 15.62
C LEU A 30 -16.35 -0.55 16.51
N VAL A 31 -16.34 -1.50 17.43
CA VAL A 31 -17.40 -1.64 18.44
C VAL A 31 -17.43 -0.39 19.32
N ARG A 32 -16.25 0.09 19.74
CA ARG A 32 -16.13 1.26 20.63
C ARG A 32 -16.52 2.59 19.97
N HIS A 33 -15.99 2.87 18.77
CA HIS A 33 -16.07 4.20 18.15
C HIS A 33 -17.09 4.31 17.03
N TYR A 34 -17.54 3.18 16.47
CA TYR A 34 -18.52 3.14 15.39
C TYR A 34 -19.85 2.48 15.81
N GLY A 35 -19.87 1.76 16.95
CA GLY A 35 -21.06 1.06 17.43
C GLY A 35 -21.42 -0.15 16.57
N ALA A 36 -20.42 -0.81 16.00
CA ALA A 36 -20.63 -2.03 15.23
C ALA A 36 -21.28 -3.13 16.09
N ASP A 37 -22.30 -3.78 15.56
CA ASP A 37 -23.08 -4.82 16.25
C ASP A 37 -23.13 -6.16 15.50
N ARG A 38 -22.64 -6.19 14.25
CA ARG A 38 -22.64 -7.37 13.40
C ARG A 38 -21.43 -7.42 12.48
N ALA A 39 -20.87 -8.61 12.35
CA ALA A 39 -19.72 -8.86 11.51
C ALA A 39 -19.80 -10.25 10.85
N VAL A 40 -19.24 -10.34 9.65
CA VAL A 40 -18.98 -11.59 8.93
C VAL A 40 -17.48 -11.70 8.71
N VAL A 41 -16.91 -12.85 9.03
CA VAL A 41 -15.47 -13.11 8.86
C VAL A 41 -15.29 -14.32 7.95
N LEU A 42 -14.55 -14.12 6.86
CA LEU A 42 -14.00 -15.20 6.06
C LEU A 42 -12.57 -15.51 6.53
N THR A 43 -12.29 -16.78 6.81
CA THR A 43 -11.00 -17.24 7.35
C THR A 43 -10.59 -18.61 6.83
N ALA A 44 -9.35 -19.02 7.06
CA ALA A 44 -8.92 -20.40 6.87
C ALA A 44 -9.69 -21.35 7.80
N ASP A 45 -10.00 -22.56 7.30
CA ASP A 45 -10.78 -23.58 8.01
C ASP A 45 -10.30 -23.86 9.44
N ARG A 46 -8.98 -23.99 9.61
CA ARG A 46 -8.35 -24.26 10.91
C ARG A 46 -8.51 -23.14 11.94
N LEU A 47 -8.78 -21.91 11.50
CA LEU A 47 -8.87 -20.72 12.34
C LEU A 47 -10.32 -20.37 12.72
N LYS A 48 -11.32 -21.09 12.17
CA LYS A 48 -12.73 -20.81 12.45
C LYS A 48 -13.06 -20.71 13.94
N PRO A 49 -12.65 -21.66 14.81
CA PRO A 49 -12.97 -21.58 16.24
C PRO A 49 -12.37 -20.35 16.92
N GLU A 50 -11.16 -19.93 16.51
CA GLU A 50 -10.50 -18.74 17.05
C GLU A 50 -11.23 -17.46 16.63
N MET A 51 -11.65 -17.37 15.36
CA MET A 51 -12.42 -16.22 14.88
C MET A 51 -13.81 -16.13 15.52
N GLU A 52 -14.49 -17.26 15.75
CA GLU A 52 -15.77 -17.30 16.47
C GLU A 52 -15.61 -16.81 17.92
N ALA A 53 -14.52 -17.19 18.58
CA ALA A 53 -14.20 -16.72 19.93
C ALA A 53 -13.92 -15.20 19.97
N VAL A 54 -13.22 -14.66 18.96
CA VAL A 54 -12.99 -13.21 18.82
C VAL A 54 -14.33 -12.47 18.66
N LEU A 55 -15.21 -12.90 17.76
CA LEU A 55 -16.53 -12.27 17.58
C LEU A 55 -17.37 -12.32 18.87
N ALA A 56 -17.40 -13.47 19.53
CA ALA A 56 -18.15 -13.67 20.77
C ALA A 56 -17.65 -12.77 21.91
N LYS A 57 -16.32 -12.54 22.02
CA LYS A 57 -15.72 -11.63 23.01
C LYS A 57 -16.27 -10.21 22.89
N HIS A 58 -16.58 -9.77 21.68
CA HIS A 58 -17.11 -8.44 21.39
C HIS A 58 -18.65 -8.38 21.34
N GLY A 59 -19.34 -9.47 21.70
CA GLY A 59 -20.81 -9.52 21.68
C GLY A 59 -21.42 -9.52 20.28
N LEU A 60 -20.62 -9.83 19.25
CA LEU A 60 -21.07 -9.91 17.86
C LEU A 60 -21.60 -11.31 17.55
N ALA A 61 -22.67 -11.41 16.77
CA ALA A 61 -23.17 -12.69 16.29
C ALA A 61 -22.10 -13.40 15.42
N PRO A 62 -21.72 -14.65 15.71
CA PRO A 62 -20.60 -15.30 15.04
C PRO A 62 -21.02 -15.81 13.65
N VAL A 63 -20.81 -15.00 12.62
CA VAL A 63 -20.90 -15.45 11.23
C VAL A 63 -19.48 -15.64 10.70
N VAL A 64 -18.95 -16.85 10.90
CA VAL A 64 -17.62 -17.22 10.43
C VAL A 64 -17.71 -18.26 9.32
N LEU A 65 -17.32 -17.83 8.13
CA LEU A 65 -17.23 -18.65 6.93
C LEU A 65 -15.78 -19.05 6.69
N THR A 66 -15.56 -20.24 6.14
CA THR A 66 -14.22 -20.71 5.79
C THR A 66 -13.94 -20.61 4.31
N ASP A 67 -12.65 -20.55 3.96
CA ASP A 67 -12.20 -20.55 2.57
C ASP A 67 -12.83 -21.71 1.78
N SER A 68 -12.85 -22.93 2.34
CA SER A 68 -13.47 -24.10 1.68
C SER A 68 -14.99 -24.00 1.53
N GLN A 69 -15.69 -23.28 2.41
CA GLN A 69 -17.13 -23.05 2.35
C GLN A 69 -17.52 -22.03 1.27
N VAL A 70 -16.62 -21.08 0.98
CA VAL A 70 -16.87 -19.98 0.06
C VAL A 70 -16.33 -20.28 -1.33
N LEU A 71 -15.16 -20.91 -1.44
CA LEU A 71 -14.48 -21.21 -2.70
C LEU A 71 -13.73 -22.54 -2.62
N ALA A 72 -14.30 -23.59 -3.23
CA ALA A 72 -13.78 -24.95 -3.11
C ALA A 72 -12.35 -25.13 -3.68
N ASP A 73 -12.00 -24.38 -4.72
CA ASP A 73 -10.71 -24.45 -5.43
C ASP A 73 -9.72 -23.36 -5.01
N HIS A 74 -9.92 -22.71 -3.86
CA HIS A 74 -9.10 -21.57 -3.41
C HIS A 74 -7.60 -21.87 -3.29
N GLU A 75 -7.20 -23.13 -3.08
CA GLU A 75 -5.79 -23.55 -3.01
C GLU A 75 -5.09 -23.56 -4.37
N SER A 76 -5.85 -23.50 -5.48
CA SER A 76 -5.29 -23.49 -6.83
C SER A 76 -4.64 -22.15 -7.21
N TYR A 77 -4.91 -21.08 -6.45
CA TYR A 77 -4.38 -19.75 -6.69
C TYR A 77 -3.09 -19.54 -5.88
N SER A 78 -1.96 -19.47 -6.59
CA SER A 78 -0.63 -19.30 -5.97
C SER A 78 -0.31 -17.84 -5.61
N ASP A 79 -0.94 -16.87 -6.27
CA ASP A 79 -0.83 -15.45 -5.91
C ASP A 79 -1.81 -15.09 -4.79
N HIS A 80 -1.28 -14.47 -3.73
CA HIS A 80 -2.07 -14.10 -2.56
C HIS A 80 -3.14 -13.04 -2.88
N GLY A 81 -2.83 -12.10 -3.76
CA GLY A 81 -3.77 -11.06 -4.19
C GLY A 81 -4.92 -11.66 -4.98
N GLU A 82 -4.62 -12.50 -5.98
CA GLU A 82 -5.65 -13.19 -6.77
C GLU A 82 -6.58 -14.03 -5.88
N ARG A 83 -5.99 -14.83 -4.98
CA ARG A 83 -6.75 -15.66 -4.03
C ARG A 83 -7.72 -14.82 -3.21
N ASN A 84 -7.26 -13.70 -2.65
CA ASN A 84 -8.10 -12.84 -1.80
C ASN A 84 -9.23 -12.19 -2.61
N SER A 85 -8.96 -11.68 -3.82
CA SER A 85 -9.99 -11.10 -4.69
C SER A 85 -11.07 -12.12 -5.06
N ARG A 86 -10.67 -13.38 -5.36
CA ARG A 86 -11.60 -14.48 -5.68
C ARG A 86 -12.43 -14.89 -4.45
N LEU A 87 -11.80 -15.00 -3.29
CA LEU A 87 -12.48 -15.30 -2.02
C LEU A 87 -13.50 -14.22 -1.67
N ARG A 88 -13.14 -12.94 -1.81
CA ARG A 88 -14.07 -11.82 -1.59
C ARG A 88 -15.21 -11.80 -2.60
N ALA A 89 -14.92 -12.03 -3.88
CA ALA A 89 -15.96 -12.13 -4.90
C ALA A 89 -16.98 -13.24 -4.58
N ALA A 90 -16.52 -14.40 -4.13
CA ALA A 90 -17.39 -15.49 -3.71
C ALA A 90 -18.12 -15.19 -2.38
N LEU A 91 -17.45 -14.52 -1.43
CA LEU A 91 -18.05 -14.08 -0.16
C LEU A 91 -19.22 -13.12 -0.39
N TYR A 92 -19.08 -12.15 -1.30
CA TYR A 92 -20.12 -11.15 -1.54
C TYR A 92 -21.38 -11.71 -2.19
N LEU A 93 -21.35 -12.95 -2.70
CA LEU A 93 -22.54 -13.66 -3.20
C LEU A 93 -23.35 -14.35 -2.10
N ARG A 94 -22.79 -14.48 -0.89
CA ARG A 94 -23.39 -15.19 0.24
C ARG A 94 -24.63 -14.47 0.78
N ASP A 95 -25.65 -15.22 1.17
CA ASP A 95 -26.90 -14.65 1.74
C ASP A 95 -26.65 -13.97 3.09
N GLU A 96 -25.57 -14.35 3.77
CA GLU A 96 -25.10 -13.78 5.03
C GLU A 96 -24.64 -12.32 4.90
N ILE A 97 -24.36 -11.84 3.68
CA ILE A 97 -23.89 -10.47 3.39
C ILE A 97 -25.07 -9.53 3.10
N GLU A 98 -25.15 -8.41 3.80
CA GLU A 98 -26.16 -7.36 3.61
C GLU A 98 -26.02 -6.65 2.25
N ASP A 99 -27.09 -5.96 1.81
CA ASP A 99 -27.07 -5.20 0.56
C ASP A 99 -26.04 -4.07 0.55
N PHE A 100 -25.82 -3.44 1.71
CA PHE A 100 -24.80 -2.43 1.93
C PHE A 100 -24.00 -2.82 3.17
N PHE A 101 -22.70 -3.02 2.99
CA PHE A 101 -21.80 -3.47 4.05
C PHE A 101 -20.47 -2.75 3.97
N LEU A 102 -19.73 -2.71 5.07
CA LEU A 102 -18.35 -2.25 5.09
C LEU A 102 -17.44 -3.44 4.77
N ALA A 103 -16.63 -3.33 3.72
CA ALA A 103 -15.52 -4.26 3.49
C ALA A 103 -14.28 -3.76 4.21
N LEU A 104 -13.56 -4.65 4.89
CA LEU A 104 -12.41 -4.32 5.72
C LEU A 104 -11.28 -5.35 5.56
N ASP A 105 -10.06 -4.87 5.74
CA ASP A 105 -8.93 -5.68 6.17
C ASP A 105 -8.87 -5.72 7.71
N ASP A 106 -8.24 -6.77 8.25
CA ASP A 106 -8.14 -7.00 9.70
C ASP A 106 -7.12 -6.11 10.42
N ASP A 107 -6.34 -5.32 9.69
CA ASP A 107 -5.37 -4.36 10.22
C ASP A 107 -5.94 -2.94 10.37
N SER A 108 -7.15 -2.66 9.90
CA SER A 108 -7.75 -1.32 10.04
C SER A 108 -8.27 -1.07 11.45
N VAL A 109 -7.68 -0.09 12.14
CA VAL A 109 -8.09 0.35 13.48
C VAL A 109 -8.67 1.77 13.43
N LEU A 110 -9.87 1.95 13.98
CA LEU A 110 -10.54 3.24 14.10
C LEU A 110 -9.95 4.05 15.26
N LEU A 111 -9.44 5.25 14.98
CA LEU A 111 -8.70 6.07 15.94
C LEU A 111 -9.59 6.95 16.82
N ARG A 112 -10.80 7.25 16.36
CA ARG A 112 -11.78 8.13 17.03
C ARG A 112 -13.14 8.01 16.37
N ASP A 113 -14.16 8.55 17.03
CA ASP A 113 -15.52 8.60 16.51
C ASP A 113 -15.58 9.25 15.11
N LEU A 114 -16.44 8.70 14.27
CA LEU A 114 -16.68 9.15 12.90
C LEU A 114 -17.84 10.16 12.90
N PRO A 115 -17.79 11.19 12.03
CA PRO A 115 -18.98 11.98 11.76
C PRO A 115 -20.05 11.12 11.08
N ASP A 116 -21.33 11.47 11.26
CA ASP A 116 -22.48 10.72 10.72
C ASP A 116 -22.41 10.53 9.20
N ASP A 117 -21.81 11.48 8.50
CA ASP A 117 -21.69 11.52 7.04
C ASP A 117 -20.39 10.88 6.50
N TYR A 118 -19.62 10.20 7.36
CA TYR A 118 -18.29 9.71 6.99
C TYR A 118 -18.30 8.71 5.84
N PHE A 119 -19.27 7.79 5.84
CA PHE A 119 -19.42 6.77 4.81
C PHE A 119 -20.51 7.09 3.78
N VAL A 120 -21.52 7.89 4.15
CA VAL A 120 -22.58 8.36 3.25
C VAL A 120 -22.76 9.86 3.42
N ALA A 121 -22.39 10.65 2.41
CA ALA A 121 -22.48 12.10 2.43
C ALA A 121 -23.50 12.59 1.41
N GLY A 122 -24.54 13.29 1.87
CA GLY A 122 -25.60 13.82 0.99
C GLY A 122 -26.31 12.74 0.18
N GLY A 123 -26.48 11.54 0.75
CA GLY A 123 -27.10 10.38 0.07
C GLY A 123 -26.19 9.63 -0.91
N ARG A 124 -24.90 9.98 -0.98
CA ARG A 124 -23.90 9.33 -1.83
C ARG A 124 -22.91 8.53 -0.99
N MET A 125 -22.51 7.35 -1.45
CA MET A 125 -21.46 6.56 -0.81
C MET A 125 -20.11 7.23 -1.00
N VAL A 126 -19.37 7.40 0.09
CA VAL A 126 -18.02 8.00 0.02
C VAL A 126 -17.03 6.91 -0.38
N ALA A 127 -16.43 7.07 -1.56
CA ALA A 127 -15.40 6.18 -2.09
C ALA A 127 -14.02 6.82 -1.84
N ARG A 128 -13.14 6.12 -1.13
CA ARG A 128 -11.88 6.71 -0.66
C ARG A 128 -10.67 6.09 -1.33
N TYR A 129 -9.97 6.89 -2.13
CA TYR A 129 -8.76 6.46 -2.84
C TYR A 129 -7.49 6.79 -2.05
N CYS A 130 -6.39 6.06 -2.21
CA CYS A 130 -5.03 6.31 -1.65
C CYS A 130 -3.96 6.68 -2.69
N GLN A 131 -4.25 6.56 -3.99
CA GLN A 131 -3.39 7.08 -5.05
C GLN A 131 -4.19 7.50 -6.29
N SER A 132 -3.73 8.54 -6.99
CA SER A 132 -4.42 9.09 -8.16
C SER A 132 -4.20 8.31 -9.47
N ALA A 133 -3.15 7.49 -9.56
CA ALA A 133 -2.85 6.72 -10.77
C ALA A 133 -2.04 5.45 -10.45
N MET A 134 -2.72 4.30 -10.45
CA MET A 134 -2.08 2.99 -10.26
C MET A 134 -1.04 2.65 -11.34
N SER A 135 -1.17 3.14 -12.58
CA SER A 135 -0.15 2.97 -13.62
C SER A 135 1.19 3.62 -13.29
N ARG A 136 1.18 4.63 -12.41
CA ARG A 136 2.36 5.35 -11.93
C ARG A 136 2.90 4.80 -10.61
N TRP A 137 2.30 3.72 -10.13
CA TRP A 137 2.72 3.03 -8.93
C TRP A 137 4.18 2.57 -9.05
N LYS A 138 5.01 2.97 -8.09
CA LYS A 138 6.42 2.58 -8.04
C LYS A 138 6.60 1.49 -6.99
N ALA A 139 7.30 0.42 -7.37
CA ALA A 139 7.50 -0.74 -6.51
C ALA A 139 8.10 -0.38 -5.14
N SER A 140 7.67 -1.15 -4.14
CA SER A 140 7.82 -0.88 -2.71
C SER A 140 9.19 -1.20 -2.11
N SER A 141 9.99 -2.11 -2.70
CA SER A 141 11.12 -2.71 -1.96
C SER A 141 12.48 -2.67 -2.65
N LEU A 142 13.54 -2.70 -1.81
CA LEU A 142 14.92 -2.99 -2.22
C LEU A 142 15.02 -4.37 -2.93
N ASP A 143 14.10 -5.27 -2.61
CA ASP A 143 14.09 -6.67 -3.03
C ASP A 143 13.22 -6.92 -4.29
N GLY A 144 12.64 -5.86 -4.86
CA GLY A 144 11.81 -5.92 -6.07
C GLY A 144 10.31 -5.71 -5.87
N PRO A 145 9.53 -5.86 -6.95
CA PRO A 145 8.08 -5.72 -6.89
C PRO A 145 7.44 -6.83 -6.05
N THR A 146 6.63 -6.42 -5.08
CA THR A 146 5.75 -7.28 -4.28
C THR A 146 4.57 -7.80 -5.10
N SER A 147 3.83 -8.77 -4.58
CA SER A 147 2.55 -9.19 -5.18
C SER A 147 1.56 -8.03 -5.25
N PHE A 148 1.56 -7.14 -4.25
CA PHE A 148 0.71 -5.95 -4.24
C PHE A 148 1.09 -4.96 -5.35
N ASP A 149 2.39 -4.72 -5.59
CA ASP A 149 2.83 -3.86 -6.71
C ASP A 149 2.31 -4.40 -8.05
N LYS A 150 2.41 -5.71 -8.25
CA LYS A 150 1.92 -6.39 -9.47
C LYS A 150 0.40 -6.28 -9.59
N LEU A 151 -0.34 -6.49 -8.50
CA LEU A 151 -1.79 -6.33 -8.41
C LEU A 151 -2.23 -4.94 -8.88
N GLN A 152 -1.60 -3.87 -8.37
CA GLN A 152 -1.94 -2.49 -8.75
C GLN A 152 -1.71 -2.24 -10.24
N TRP A 153 -0.57 -2.66 -10.79
CA TRP A 153 -0.27 -2.51 -12.22
C TRP A 153 -1.21 -3.31 -13.12
N SER A 154 -1.53 -4.54 -12.72
CA SER A 154 -2.43 -5.41 -13.47
C SER A 154 -3.84 -4.83 -13.52
N THR A 155 -4.33 -4.36 -12.37
CA THR A 155 -5.63 -3.67 -12.23
C THR A 155 -5.68 -2.40 -13.07
N ALA A 156 -4.63 -1.57 -13.04
CA ALA A 156 -4.53 -0.37 -13.87
C ALA A 156 -4.61 -0.70 -15.36
N GLY A 157 -3.86 -1.71 -15.81
CA GLY A 157 -3.87 -2.14 -17.20
C GLY A 157 -5.25 -2.61 -17.67
N LEU A 158 -5.97 -3.35 -16.83
CA LEU A 158 -7.35 -3.75 -17.08
C LEU A 158 -8.28 -2.54 -17.19
N LEU A 159 -8.29 -1.66 -16.18
CA LEU A 159 -9.18 -0.50 -16.13
C LEU A 159 -8.97 0.44 -17.31
N LEU A 160 -7.71 0.76 -17.63
CA LEU A 160 -7.37 1.65 -18.74
C LEU A 160 -7.75 1.05 -20.10
N ARG A 161 -7.55 -0.26 -20.29
CA ARG A 161 -7.95 -0.98 -21.51
C ARG A 161 -9.45 -0.87 -21.77
N GLU A 162 -10.25 -0.94 -20.70
CA GLU A 162 -11.71 -0.89 -20.77
C GLU A 162 -12.27 0.55 -20.65
N GLY A 163 -11.40 1.57 -20.63
CA GLY A 163 -11.79 2.98 -20.66
C GLY A 163 -12.23 3.57 -19.32
N PHE A 164 -11.85 2.96 -18.19
CA PHE A 164 -12.12 3.45 -16.84
C PHE A 164 -10.95 4.24 -16.25
N GLY A 165 -11.22 4.93 -15.14
CA GLY A 165 -10.18 5.54 -14.31
C GLY A 165 -9.33 4.51 -13.58
N GLU A 166 -8.24 4.96 -12.97
CA GLU A 166 -7.25 4.10 -12.30
C GLU A 166 -6.84 4.61 -10.92
N LEU A 167 -7.80 5.18 -10.18
CA LEU A 167 -7.59 5.53 -8.78
C LEU A 167 -7.35 4.26 -7.95
N CYS A 168 -6.39 4.26 -7.05
CA CYS A 168 -6.16 3.15 -6.12
C CYS A 168 -7.10 3.33 -4.92
N PHE A 169 -8.04 2.42 -4.71
CA PHE A 169 -8.96 2.42 -3.55
C PHE A 169 -8.51 1.46 -2.43
N ALA A 170 -7.35 0.83 -2.58
CA ALA A 170 -6.80 -0.18 -1.68
C ALA A 170 -6.13 0.42 -0.44
N ALA A 171 -6.77 1.32 0.29
CA ALA A 171 -6.16 1.99 1.46
C ALA A 171 -6.10 1.14 2.75
N HIS A 172 -6.59 -0.10 2.67
CA HIS A 172 -7.01 -0.97 3.79
C HIS A 172 -8.06 -0.34 4.75
N GLN A 173 -8.54 0.86 4.46
CA GLN A 173 -9.60 1.50 5.24
C GLN A 173 -10.97 0.91 4.91
N PRO A 174 -11.94 0.92 5.85
CA PRO A 174 -13.27 0.40 5.60
C PRO A 174 -13.99 1.20 4.52
N GLN A 175 -14.65 0.54 3.59
CA GLN A 175 -15.45 1.21 2.56
C GLN A 175 -16.81 0.53 2.38
N ILE A 176 -17.86 1.32 2.09
CA ILE A 176 -19.18 0.78 1.79
C ILE A 176 -19.17 0.19 0.39
N LEU A 177 -19.62 -1.07 0.29
CA LEU A 177 -19.92 -1.72 -0.97
C LEU A 177 -21.42 -1.90 -1.11
N ASP A 178 -21.94 -1.66 -2.31
CA ASP A 178 -23.26 -2.11 -2.74
C ASP A 178 -23.10 -3.53 -3.29
N LYS A 179 -23.64 -4.52 -2.58
CA LYS A 179 -23.54 -5.96 -2.89
C LYS A 179 -23.91 -6.26 -4.34
N VAL A 180 -24.93 -5.61 -4.86
CA VAL A 180 -25.42 -5.86 -6.23
C VAL A 180 -24.43 -5.29 -7.24
N CYS A 181 -23.96 -4.07 -6.97
CA CYS A 181 -23.03 -3.40 -7.85
C CYS A 181 -21.66 -4.09 -7.87
N VAL A 182 -21.10 -4.43 -6.71
CA VAL A 182 -19.79 -5.10 -6.63
C VAL A 182 -19.82 -6.46 -7.30
N ASN A 183 -20.86 -7.27 -7.06
CA ASN A 183 -20.98 -8.59 -7.70
C ASN A 183 -21.10 -8.48 -9.23
N ALA A 184 -21.83 -7.48 -9.74
CA ALA A 184 -21.93 -7.25 -11.19
C ALA A 184 -20.57 -6.86 -11.79
N VAL A 185 -19.81 -5.98 -11.14
CA VAL A 185 -18.47 -5.59 -11.60
C VAL A 185 -17.51 -6.79 -11.54
N LEU A 186 -17.42 -7.48 -10.41
CA LEU A 186 -16.48 -8.58 -10.27
C LEU A 186 -16.78 -9.75 -11.23
N ALA A 187 -18.06 -10.06 -11.47
CA ALA A 187 -18.47 -11.08 -12.43
C ALA A 187 -18.13 -10.72 -13.89
N GLU A 188 -18.15 -9.43 -14.23
CA GLU A 188 -17.79 -8.95 -15.57
C GLU A 188 -16.28 -8.95 -15.78
N PHE A 189 -15.51 -8.41 -14.84
CA PHE A 189 -14.11 -8.07 -15.09
C PHE A 189 -13.10 -9.12 -14.60
N LEU A 190 -13.36 -9.85 -13.51
CA LEU A 190 -12.41 -10.87 -13.03
C LEU A 190 -12.16 -12.02 -14.01
N PRO A 191 -13.11 -12.43 -14.89
CA PRO A 191 -12.83 -13.42 -15.93
C PRO A 191 -12.05 -12.88 -17.14
N MET A 192 -12.00 -11.56 -17.35
CA MET A 192 -11.35 -10.93 -18.52
C MET A 192 -9.84 -10.71 -18.35
N HIS A 193 -9.29 -11.13 -17.23
CA HIS A 193 -7.95 -10.77 -16.81
C HIS A 193 -7.16 -12.02 -16.41
N ASP A 194 -6.09 -12.28 -17.16
CA ASP A 194 -5.09 -13.28 -16.81
C ASP A 194 -4.16 -12.66 -15.75
N GLY A 195 -4.63 -12.60 -14.51
CA GLY A 195 -3.84 -12.07 -13.40
C GLY A 195 -4.67 -11.60 -12.19
N PRO A 196 -4.00 -11.18 -11.12
CA PRO A 196 -4.65 -10.65 -9.94
C PRO A 196 -5.23 -9.26 -10.22
N ALA A 197 -6.43 -8.96 -9.71
CA ALA A 197 -7.03 -7.63 -9.79
C ALA A 197 -7.52 -7.18 -8.40
N ASP A 198 -7.19 -5.95 -8.03
CA ASP A 198 -7.59 -5.34 -6.76
C ASP A 198 -9.10 -5.09 -6.78
N GLU A 199 -9.84 -5.78 -5.93
CA GLU A 199 -11.29 -5.80 -6.00
C GLU A 199 -11.91 -4.44 -5.65
N TRP A 200 -11.30 -3.67 -4.75
CA TRP A 200 -11.81 -2.35 -4.38
C TRP A 200 -11.56 -1.33 -5.49
N SER A 201 -10.35 -1.28 -6.03
CA SER A 201 -10.02 -0.36 -7.11
C SER A 201 -10.78 -0.70 -8.37
N LEU A 202 -10.96 -1.99 -8.68
CA LEU A 202 -11.82 -2.43 -9.78
C LEU A 202 -13.27 -2.00 -9.57
N TYR A 203 -13.85 -2.30 -8.40
CA TYR A 203 -15.22 -1.92 -8.07
C TYR A 203 -15.46 -0.41 -8.17
N PHE A 204 -14.68 0.40 -7.45
CA PHE A 204 -14.95 1.83 -7.34
C PHE A 204 -14.70 2.58 -8.64
N ASN A 205 -13.65 2.25 -9.41
CA ASN A 205 -13.43 2.93 -10.70
C ASN A 205 -14.58 2.65 -11.68
N VAL A 206 -15.05 1.40 -11.76
CA VAL A 206 -16.16 1.03 -12.64
C VAL A 206 -17.49 1.61 -12.13
N ALA A 207 -17.78 1.49 -10.83
CA ALA A 207 -19.02 1.95 -10.24
C ALA A 207 -19.16 3.48 -10.27
N CYS A 208 -18.10 4.23 -9.98
CA CYS A 208 -18.09 5.69 -10.08
C CYS A 208 -18.29 6.16 -11.53
N ALA A 209 -17.71 5.47 -12.51
CA ALA A 209 -17.89 5.81 -13.91
C ALA A 209 -19.32 5.53 -14.42
N ARG A 210 -19.92 4.41 -14.00
CA ARG A 210 -21.26 4.00 -14.44
C ARG A 210 -22.39 4.69 -13.66
N GLN A 211 -22.13 5.11 -12.42
CA GLN A 211 -23.13 5.66 -11.50
C GLN A 211 -22.58 6.87 -10.72
N PRO A 212 -22.11 7.93 -11.42
CA PRO A 212 -21.40 9.04 -10.77
C PRO A 212 -22.23 9.76 -9.70
N ASP A 213 -23.55 9.81 -9.84
CA ASP A 213 -24.43 10.45 -8.86
C ASP A 213 -24.56 9.67 -7.54
N ARG A 214 -24.09 8.41 -7.48
CA ARG A 214 -24.14 7.59 -6.26
C ARG A 214 -22.89 7.67 -5.41
N PHE A 215 -21.81 8.23 -5.93
CA PHE A 215 -20.51 8.23 -5.27
C PHE A 215 -19.97 9.64 -5.02
N ASP A 216 -19.27 9.78 -3.91
CA ASP A 216 -18.49 10.95 -3.54
C ASP A 216 -17.03 10.50 -3.36
N VAL A 217 -16.20 10.77 -4.36
CA VAL A 217 -14.81 10.30 -4.40
C VAL A 217 -13.95 11.26 -3.58
N ARG A 218 -13.29 10.75 -2.54
CA ARG A 218 -12.47 11.55 -1.62
C ARG A 218 -11.12 10.88 -1.32
N PRO A 219 -10.12 11.64 -0.86
CA PRO A 219 -8.91 11.06 -0.30
C PRO A 219 -9.19 10.14 0.91
N ALA A 220 -8.36 9.10 1.04
CA ALA A 220 -8.30 8.21 2.20
C ALA A 220 -7.82 8.95 3.44
N THR A 221 -8.36 8.58 4.61
CA THR A 221 -8.04 9.21 5.90
C THR A 221 -7.30 8.27 6.85
N THR A 222 -6.42 7.44 6.31
CA THR A 222 -5.75 6.35 7.02
C THR A 222 -4.28 6.67 7.23
N LEU A 223 -3.81 6.53 8.47
CA LEU A 223 -2.39 6.55 8.80
C LEU A 223 -1.73 5.22 8.48
N PHE A 224 -0.42 5.29 8.21
CA PHE A 224 0.41 4.11 7.92
C PHE A 224 -0.10 3.36 6.68
N TRP A 225 -0.59 4.08 5.66
CA TRP A 225 -0.74 3.52 4.33
C TRP A 225 0.09 4.33 3.34
N PRO A 226 1.31 3.89 3.01
CA PRO A 226 1.92 2.60 3.35
C PRO A 226 2.43 2.53 4.79
N GLU A 227 2.84 1.33 5.21
CA GLU A 227 3.64 1.10 6.41
C GLU A 227 4.92 1.96 6.47
N SER A 228 5.49 2.29 5.31
CA SER A 228 6.72 3.07 5.16
C SER A 228 6.70 3.95 3.91
N PHE A 229 6.90 5.25 4.07
CA PHE A 229 6.97 6.19 2.93
C PHE A 229 8.24 6.02 2.08
N ASP A 230 9.20 5.21 2.53
CA ASP A 230 10.34 4.79 1.71
C ASP A 230 9.90 3.86 0.56
N SER A 231 8.81 3.12 0.78
CA SER A 231 8.25 2.18 -0.18
C SER A 231 7.47 2.89 -1.28
N TRP A 232 6.35 3.50 -0.91
CA TRP A 232 5.57 4.36 -1.79
C TRP A 232 5.25 5.67 -1.07
N LEU A 233 5.08 6.75 -1.82
CA LEU A 233 4.63 8.02 -1.25
C LEU A 233 3.25 8.35 -1.83
N PRO A 234 2.19 8.38 -1.01
CA PRO A 234 0.87 8.79 -1.48
C PRO A 234 0.90 10.22 -2.04
N ASP A 235 -0.02 10.52 -2.96
CA ASP A 235 -0.06 11.84 -3.62
C ASP A 235 -0.51 12.97 -2.67
N TRP A 236 -0.98 12.61 -1.46
CA TRP A 236 -1.36 13.56 -0.41
C TRP A 236 -1.10 12.92 0.97
N PHE A 237 -1.25 13.72 2.02
CA PHE A 237 -1.27 13.28 3.40
C PHE A 237 -2.53 13.80 4.07
N GLU A 238 -3.20 12.97 4.88
CA GLU A 238 -4.44 13.35 5.54
C GLU A 238 -4.19 14.09 6.86
N ASP A 239 -4.86 15.23 7.03
CA ASP A 239 -4.85 16.00 8.26
C ASP A 239 -5.91 15.49 9.27
N ASP A 240 -7.05 15.02 8.75
CA ASP A 240 -8.18 14.47 9.50
C ASP A 240 -8.12 12.93 9.61
N ALA A 241 -7.00 12.37 10.07
CA ALA A 241 -6.85 10.92 10.21
C ALA A 241 -7.97 10.29 11.07
N ARG A 242 -8.63 9.27 10.52
CA ARG A 242 -9.70 8.51 11.17
C ARG A 242 -9.30 7.07 11.45
N PHE A 243 -8.51 6.47 10.57
CA PHE A 243 -8.06 5.10 10.71
C PHE A 243 -6.54 5.04 10.77
N GLU A 244 -6.01 3.94 11.28
CA GLU A 244 -4.65 3.51 11.04
C GLU A 244 -4.64 2.07 10.54
N ASN A 245 -3.67 1.74 9.69
CA ASN A 245 -3.33 0.35 9.44
C ASN A 245 -2.34 -0.11 10.51
N HIS A 246 -2.74 -1.12 11.27
CA HIS A 246 -2.05 -1.56 12.45
C HIS A 246 -0.97 -2.58 12.12
N TYR A 247 0.28 -2.14 12.25
CA TYR A 247 1.47 -2.98 12.11
C TYR A 247 2.14 -3.21 13.47
N PRO A 248 2.04 -4.40 14.09
CA PRO A 248 2.55 -4.65 15.43
C PRO A 248 4.03 -4.24 15.62
N TRP A 249 4.88 -4.54 14.64
CA TRP A 249 6.31 -4.24 14.69
C TRP A 249 6.66 -2.74 14.73
N LEU A 250 5.73 -1.84 14.39
CA LEU A 250 5.97 -0.40 14.59
C LEU A 250 5.99 -0.04 16.08
N TYR A 251 5.20 -0.76 16.88
CA TYR A 251 4.95 -0.51 18.30
C TYR A 251 5.78 -1.40 19.25
N GLU A 252 6.32 -2.51 18.75
CA GLU A 252 7.20 -3.41 19.51
C GLU A 252 8.59 -2.82 19.74
N ASP A 253 9.35 -3.39 20.68
CA ASP A 253 10.70 -2.94 21.02
C ASP A 253 11.62 -2.84 19.79
N GLY A 254 12.16 -1.66 19.54
CA GLY A 254 12.98 -1.37 18.37
C GLY A 254 12.18 -0.92 17.13
N GLY A 255 10.85 -0.98 17.18
CA GLY A 255 9.94 -0.41 16.21
C GLY A 255 10.05 1.11 16.07
N ALA A 256 9.64 1.65 14.93
CA ALA A 256 9.85 3.05 14.60
C ALA A 256 9.03 4.01 15.48
N LEU A 257 7.85 3.59 15.93
CA LEU A 257 7.02 4.34 16.89
C LEU A 257 7.52 4.13 18.32
N ALA A 258 7.87 2.90 18.69
CA ALA A 258 8.43 2.57 20.01
C ALA A 258 9.70 3.37 20.34
N LYS A 259 10.62 3.52 19.38
CA LYS A 259 11.83 4.35 19.50
C LYS A 259 11.54 5.83 19.77
N CYS A 260 10.35 6.30 19.41
CA CYS A 260 9.89 7.66 19.66
C CYS A 260 9.01 7.77 20.92
N GLY A 261 8.83 6.68 21.68
CA GLY A 261 7.92 6.65 22.83
C GLY A 261 6.43 6.71 22.44
N ILE A 262 6.10 6.39 21.19
CA ILE A 262 4.73 6.43 20.66
C ILE A 262 4.13 5.03 20.76
N GLY A 263 3.27 4.81 21.76
CA GLY A 263 2.57 3.55 21.97
C GLY A 263 1.29 3.41 21.13
N PHE A 264 0.70 2.21 21.14
CA PHE A 264 -0.55 1.94 20.42
C PHE A 264 -1.72 2.81 20.91
N ASP A 265 -1.87 2.98 22.22
CA ASP A 265 -2.97 3.76 22.80
C ASP A 265 -2.70 5.28 22.86
N CYS A 266 -1.64 5.77 22.22
CA CYS A 266 -1.35 7.20 22.23
C CYS A 266 -2.41 8.00 21.43
N ASP A 267 -2.56 9.30 21.77
CA ASP A 267 -3.45 10.20 21.04
C ASP A 267 -3.11 10.18 19.54
N TRP A 268 -4.13 9.97 18.71
CA TRP A 268 -3.97 9.89 17.25
C TRP A 268 -3.25 11.10 16.65
N ARG A 269 -3.32 12.29 17.29
CA ARG A 269 -2.60 13.49 16.86
C ARG A 269 -1.09 13.32 16.96
N ILE A 270 -0.60 12.57 17.95
CA ILE A 270 0.83 12.25 18.11
C ILE A 270 1.27 11.33 16.97
N LYS A 271 0.48 10.26 16.70
CA LYS A 271 0.73 9.36 15.56
C LYS A 271 0.71 10.12 14.23
N ARG A 272 -0.27 11.00 14.03
CA ARG A 272 -0.40 11.84 12.83
C ARG A 272 0.76 12.80 12.69
N GLN A 273 1.23 13.44 13.77
CA GLN A 273 2.41 14.31 13.72
C GLN A 273 3.66 13.54 13.30
N TRP A 274 3.88 12.35 13.87
CA TRP A 274 4.98 11.49 13.47
C TRP A 274 4.87 11.08 11.99
N ALA A 275 3.69 10.64 11.56
CA ALA A 275 3.44 10.23 10.17
C ALA A 275 3.61 11.43 9.21
N ALA A 276 3.17 12.62 9.58
CA ALA A 276 3.33 13.84 8.79
C ALA A 276 4.81 14.21 8.63
N ALA A 277 5.62 14.10 9.70
CA ALA A 277 7.06 14.33 9.63
C ALA A 277 7.75 13.33 8.68
N ARG A 278 7.34 12.06 8.72
CA ARG A 278 7.85 11.01 7.80
C ARG A 278 7.40 11.24 6.35
N TYR A 279 6.15 11.64 6.15
CA TYR A 279 5.64 11.99 4.83
C TYR A 279 6.41 13.19 4.25
N ALA A 280 6.60 14.25 5.03
CA ALA A 280 7.35 15.44 4.63
C ALA A 280 8.81 15.10 4.28
N ALA A 281 9.46 14.23 5.06
CA ALA A 281 10.79 13.72 4.77
C ALA A 281 10.83 12.95 3.43
N GLY A 282 9.91 12.01 3.21
CA GLY A 282 9.80 11.25 1.96
C GLY A 282 9.50 12.14 0.75
N HIS A 283 8.61 13.12 0.92
CA HIS A 283 8.27 14.10 -0.11
C HIS A 283 9.47 14.99 -0.45
N ALA A 284 10.17 15.50 0.56
CA ALA A 284 11.39 16.29 0.35
C ALA A 284 12.48 15.46 -0.35
N GLN A 285 12.65 14.19 0.02
CA GLN A 285 13.56 13.28 -0.68
C GLN A 285 13.16 13.10 -2.14
N ARG A 286 11.87 12.90 -2.43
CA ARG A 286 11.36 12.80 -3.81
C ARG A 286 11.65 14.06 -4.61
N MET A 287 11.37 15.24 -4.04
CA MET A 287 11.68 16.52 -4.68
C MET A 287 13.17 16.69 -4.93
N LEU A 288 14.04 16.31 -3.98
CA LEU A 288 15.49 16.34 -4.18
C LEU A 288 15.92 15.41 -5.32
N ASN A 289 15.32 14.21 -5.43
CA ASN A 289 15.62 13.28 -6.52
C ASN A 289 15.25 13.88 -7.89
N GLU A 290 14.09 14.54 -7.97
CA GLU A 290 13.60 15.21 -9.18
C GLU A 290 14.48 16.45 -9.54
N LEU A 291 14.82 17.28 -8.54
CA LEU A 291 15.62 18.51 -8.74
C LEU A 291 17.10 18.25 -9.03
N SER A 292 17.70 17.24 -8.39
CA SER A 292 19.14 16.96 -8.55
C SER A 292 19.49 16.51 -9.97
N CYS A 293 18.49 16.10 -10.75
CA CYS A 293 18.72 15.38 -11.99
C CYS A 293 18.05 16.03 -13.22
N GLY A 294 17.08 16.96 -13.03
CA GLY A 294 16.38 17.68 -14.12
C GLY A 294 15.37 16.81 -14.88
N GLU A 295 15.72 15.53 -15.05
CA GLU A 295 14.91 14.33 -15.28
C GLU A 295 15.50 13.26 -14.32
N PRO A 296 14.77 12.26 -13.81
CA PRO A 296 15.34 11.25 -12.92
C PRO A 296 16.66 10.73 -13.51
N PRO A 297 17.75 10.63 -12.71
CA PRO A 297 19.08 10.42 -13.25
C PRO A 297 19.11 9.06 -13.93
N LEU A 298 19.02 9.05 -15.26
CA LEU A 298 18.98 7.82 -16.02
C LEU A 298 20.39 7.27 -16.08
N LEU A 299 20.63 6.25 -15.27
CA LEU A 299 21.81 5.42 -15.39
C LEU A 299 21.60 4.50 -16.59
N SER A 300 22.04 4.92 -17.78
CA SER A 300 21.98 4.08 -18.98
C SER A 300 23.20 3.15 -19.01
N LEU A 301 22.94 1.86 -18.89
CA LEU A 301 23.95 0.81 -18.91
C LEU A 301 24.16 0.34 -20.36
N LYS A 302 25.05 0.99 -21.10
CA LYS A 302 25.26 0.67 -22.52
C LYS A 302 26.09 -0.59 -22.74
N GLU A 303 25.77 -1.30 -23.83
CA GLU A 303 26.38 -2.58 -24.21
C GLU A 303 27.90 -2.51 -24.51
N ASP A 304 28.42 -1.32 -24.85
CA ASP A 304 29.82 -1.11 -25.20
C ASP A 304 30.74 -0.94 -23.98
N GLY A 305 30.19 -1.01 -22.77
CA GLY A 305 30.92 -0.79 -21.52
C GLY A 305 31.15 0.70 -21.21
N GLY A 306 30.59 1.62 -22.01
CA GLY A 306 30.46 3.00 -21.64
C GLY A 306 29.31 3.18 -20.66
N SER A 307 29.58 3.66 -19.45
CA SER A 307 28.54 4.27 -18.64
C SER A 307 28.48 5.75 -19.00
N ALA A 308 27.32 6.19 -19.48
CA ALA A 308 27.00 7.60 -19.52
C ALA A 308 25.85 7.78 -18.54
N LEU A 309 26.06 8.54 -17.46
CA LEU A 309 24.92 9.25 -16.90
C LEU A 309 24.40 10.13 -18.02
N ALA A 310 23.20 9.83 -18.53
CA ALA A 310 22.57 10.68 -19.51
C ALA A 310 22.18 12.04 -18.89
N SER A 311 22.12 12.12 -17.55
CA SER A 311 21.77 13.33 -16.82
C SER A 311 23.00 14.13 -16.36
N ASN A 312 22.82 15.44 -16.26
CA ASN A 312 23.80 16.39 -15.73
C ASN A 312 24.06 16.24 -14.22
N ALA A 313 23.57 15.17 -13.59
CA ALA A 313 23.65 14.95 -12.15
C ALA A 313 25.10 14.59 -11.74
N ARG A 314 25.87 15.62 -11.36
CA ARG A 314 27.25 15.45 -10.85
C ARG A 314 27.29 15.01 -9.39
N GLN A 315 26.17 15.13 -8.68
CA GLN A 315 26.07 14.96 -7.23
C GLN A 315 24.67 14.44 -6.88
N LEU A 316 24.60 13.54 -5.90
CA LEU A 316 23.36 13.00 -5.34
C LEU A 316 23.12 13.62 -3.97
N PHE A 317 21.86 13.86 -3.63
CA PHE A 317 21.47 14.44 -2.35
C PHE A 317 20.37 13.61 -1.70
N GLY A 318 20.35 13.57 -0.37
CA GLY A 318 19.21 13.05 0.36
C GLY A 318 19.32 13.20 1.87
N PHE A 319 18.38 12.61 2.60
CA PHE A 319 18.26 12.74 4.05
C PHE A 319 18.67 11.47 4.80
N PRO A 320 19.01 11.57 6.09
CA PRO A 320 19.57 10.46 6.82
C PRO A 320 18.56 9.31 6.96
N GLY A 321 18.98 8.10 6.58
CA GLY A 321 18.15 6.89 6.59
C GLY A 321 17.10 6.79 5.48
N ALA A 322 16.92 7.82 4.66
CA ALA A 322 15.95 7.80 3.56
C ALA A 322 16.39 6.86 2.43
N ILE A 323 15.45 6.50 1.54
CA ILE A 323 15.76 5.77 0.30
C ILE A 323 15.87 6.76 -0.87
N LEU A 324 17.06 6.82 -1.48
CA LEU A 324 17.31 7.48 -2.75
C LEU A 324 16.98 6.53 -3.91
N LYS A 325 15.99 6.87 -4.74
CA LYS A 325 15.61 6.09 -5.93
C LYS A 325 16.31 6.66 -7.17
N LEU A 326 17.06 5.82 -7.88
CA LEU A 326 17.77 6.15 -9.12
C LEU A 326 17.18 5.34 -10.27
N ALA A 327 16.69 6.01 -11.31
CA ALA A 327 16.20 5.33 -12.51
C ALA A 327 17.38 4.67 -13.23
N VAL A 328 17.30 3.36 -13.47
CA VAL A 328 18.33 2.62 -14.21
C VAL A 328 17.73 2.11 -15.50
N ASP A 329 18.31 2.53 -16.61
CA ASP A 329 18.02 1.96 -17.93
C ASP A 329 19.02 0.84 -18.19
N VAL A 330 18.53 -0.39 -18.08
CA VAL A 330 19.30 -1.62 -18.30
C VAL A 330 19.27 -2.08 -19.77
N GLY A 331 18.64 -1.30 -20.67
CA GLY A 331 18.44 -1.65 -22.08
C GLY A 331 17.52 -2.87 -22.28
N ASP A 332 17.68 -3.57 -23.41
CA ASP A 332 16.90 -4.79 -23.75
C ASP A 332 17.25 -6.01 -22.87
N ALA A 333 18.24 -5.89 -21.98
CA ALA A 333 18.61 -6.94 -21.05
C ALA A 333 17.65 -6.92 -19.85
N ALA A 334 16.57 -7.70 -19.94
CA ALA A 334 15.71 -7.97 -18.79
C ALA A 334 16.54 -8.55 -17.62
N ASP A 335 16.34 -7.99 -16.42
CA ASP A 335 16.88 -8.45 -15.14
C ASP A 335 18.42 -8.42 -14.98
N GLN A 336 19.02 -7.24 -15.11
CA GLN A 336 20.40 -7.04 -14.65
C GLN A 336 20.47 -6.93 -13.12
N ARG A 337 21.43 -7.66 -12.53
CA ARG A 337 21.80 -7.50 -11.13
C ARG A 337 22.68 -6.28 -10.97
N VAL A 338 22.23 -5.35 -10.13
CA VAL A 338 22.95 -4.13 -9.76
C VAL A 338 23.26 -4.20 -8.27
N ASP A 339 24.54 -4.22 -7.93
CA ASP A 339 25.01 -4.05 -6.56
C ASP A 339 25.32 -2.56 -6.34
N TYR A 340 25.14 -2.04 -5.12
CA TYR A 340 25.74 -0.75 -4.75
C TYR A 340 26.44 -0.81 -3.41
N THR A 341 27.28 0.17 -3.11
CA THR A 341 27.91 0.39 -1.80
C THR A 341 27.94 1.88 -1.51
N VAL A 342 27.65 2.31 -0.28
CA VAL A 342 27.93 3.69 0.15
C VAL A 342 29.23 3.72 0.96
N LEU A 343 30.13 4.63 0.60
CA LEU A 343 31.45 4.78 1.20
C LEU A 343 31.57 6.13 1.92
N LYS A 344 32.15 6.13 3.13
CA LYS A 344 32.64 7.32 3.83
C LYS A 344 34.16 7.26 3.88
N ALA A 345 34.84 8.20 3.23
CA ALA A 345 36.30 8.20 3.10
C ALA A 345 36.87 6.81 2.66
N ASN A 346 36.26 6.22 1.62
CA ASN A 346 36.56 4.89 1.07
C ASN A 346 36.22 3.67 1.94
N ASN A 347 35.61 3.84 3.11
CA ASN A 347 35.16 2.74 3.95
C ASN A 347 33.64 2.50 3.79
N PRO A 348 33.18 1.26 3.57
CA PRO A 348 31.76 0.95 3.57
C PRO A 348 31.09 1.34 4.88
N VAL A 349 29.89 1.93 4.80
CA VAL A 349 29.10 2.28 5.98
C VAL A 349 28.16 1.12 6.32
N ALA A 350 28.01 0.77 7.60
CA ALA A 350 27.31 -0.44 8.04
C ALA A 350 25.82 -0.48 7.64
N ASP A 351 25.16 0.67 7.59
CA ASP A 351 23.78 0.84 7.11
C ASP A 351 23.63 0.70 5.58
N SER A 352 24.74 0.57 4.86
CA SER A 352 24.85 0.54 3.40
C SER A 352 25.62 -0.68 2.85
N MET A 353 25.91 -1.67 3.70
CA MET A 353 26.61 -2.91 3.33
C MET A 353 25.98 -3.51 2.09
N SER A 354 26.78 -3.66 1.02
CA SER A 354 26.31 -3.80 -0.37
C SER A 354 25.04 -4.62 -0.57
N PRO A 355 23.86 -4.00 -0.64
CA PRO A 355 22.67 -4.74 -0.96
C PRO A 355 22.71 -5.03 -2.45
N ARG A 356 22.62 -6.32 -2.77
CA ARG A 356 22.44 -6.78 -4.14
C ARG A 356 20.98 -6.57 -4.50
N GLN A 357 20.70 -5.81 -5.55
CA GLN A 357 19.34 -5.61 -6.05
C GLN A 357 19.21 -6.12 -7.47
N SER A 358 18.10 -6.79 -7.75
CA SER A 358 17.65 -7.00 -9.12
C SER A 358 16.95 -5.72 -9.55
N VAL A 359 17.37 -5.11 -10.66
CA VAL A 359 16.76 -3.88 -11.18
C VAL A 359 16.19 -4.20 -12.55
N GLY A 360 14.86 -4.14 -12.66
CA GLY A 360 14.11 -4.36 -13.91
C GLY A 360 13.53 -3.07 -14.48
N ALA A 361 12.86 -3.15 -15.63
CA ALA A 361 12.31 -2.01 -16.37
C ALA A 361 11.30 -1.13 -15.59
N ARG A 362 10.75 -1.62 -14.47
CA ARG A 362 9.80 -0.90 -13.60
C ARG A 362 10.31 -0.70 -12.17
N GLN A 363 11.59 -0.91 -11.95
CA GLN A 363 12.20 -0.79 -10.64
C GLN A 363 13.36 0.20 -10.70
N ASP A 364 13.30 1.23 -9.85
CA ASP A 364 14.43 2.13 -9.63
C ASP A 364 15.45 1.42 -8.71
N LEU A 365 16.74 1.68 -8.88
CA LEU A 365 17.75 1.30 -7.88
C LEU A 365 17.48 2.08 -6.59
N ALA A 366 17.22 1.37 -5.49
CA ALA A 366 16.86 1.96 -4.22
C ALA A 366 18.07 1.95 -3.27
N VAL A 367 18.64 3.12 -3.01
CA VAL A 367 19.84 3.31 -2.19
C VAL A 367 19.44 3.78 -0.80
N ARG A 368 19.63 2.95 0.23
CA ARG A 368 19.48 3.40 1.62
C ARG A 368 20.63 4.35 1.98
N LEU A 369 20.27 5.56 2.38
CA LEU A 369 21.21 6.59 2.77
C LEU A 369 21.70 6.40 4.20
N PRO A 370 22.96 6.78 4.49
CA PRO A 370 23.51 6.72 5.84
C PRO A 370 22.65 7.42 6.89
N ALA A 371 22.65 6.93 8.13
CA ALA A 371 21.90 7.51 9.25
C ALA A 371 22.48 8.85 9.76
N GLU A 372 23.70 9.18 9.35
CA GLU A 372 24.39 10.43 9.68
C GLU A 372 24.46 11.34 8.46
N ALA A 373 24.31 12.65 8.68
CA ALA A 373 24.59 13.65 7.66
C ALA A 373 26.10 13.71 7.34
N GLY A 374 26.44 14.01 6.09
CA GLY A 374 27.82 14.14 5.66
C GLY A 374 28.04 13.89 4.17
N GLU A 375 29.32 13.82 3.79
CA GLU A 375 29.77 13.53 2.43
C GLU A 375 30.14 12.05 2.30
N TYR A 376 29.65 11.43 1.23
CA TYR A 376 29.77 10.02 0.92
C TYR A 376 30.02 9.82 -0.58
N ALA A 377 30.36 8.60 -0.97
CA ALA A 377 30.38 8.16 -2.36
C ALA A 377 29.46 6.95 -2.55
N LEU A 378 28.57 7.01 -3.53
CA LEU A 378 27.79 5.86 -3.98
C LEU A 378 28.53 5.15 -5.10
N VAL A 379 28.93 3.91 -4.86
CA VAL A 379 29.55 3.03 -5.86
C VAL A 379 28.49 2.05 -6.35
N ILE A 380 28.15 2.11 -7.64
CA ILE A 380 27.21 1.20 -8.30
C ILE A 380 28.01 0.22 -9.15
N LYS A 381 27.69 -1.06 -9.06
CA LYS A 381 28.35 -2.15 -9.79
C LYS A 381 27.29 -2.98 -10.52
N TRP A 382 27.55 -3.33 -11.77
CA TRP A 382 26.70 -4.25 -12.53
C TRP A 382 27.57 -5.17 -13.41
N VAL A 383 26.98 -6.26 -13.89
CA VAL A 383 27.66 -7.23 -14.76
C VAL A 383 26.99 -7.26 -16.11
N LEU A 384 27.76 -6.95 -17.16
CA LEU A 384 27.32 -6.97 -18.55
C LEU A 384 28.18 -7.96 -19.34
N LYS A 385 27.55 -8.96 -19.98
CA LYS A 385 28.25 -10.00 -20.78
C LYS A 385 29.44 -10.64 -20.03
N GLY A 386 29.29 -10.84 -18.71
CA GLY A 386 30.32 -11.42 -17.83
C GLY A 386 31.41 -10.47 -17.33
N LYS A 387 31.38 -9.17 -17.72
CA LYS A 387 32.33 -8.15 -17.26
C LYS A 387 31.68 -7.23 -16.22
N ALA A 388 32.32 -7.08 -15.08
CA ALA A 388 31.90 -6.14 -14.03
C ALA A 388 32.27 -4.70 -14.42
N THR A 389 31.31 -3.79 -14.29
CA THR A 389 31.49 -2.35 -14.50
C THR A 389 31.10 -1.60 -13.23
N TYR A 390 31.70 -0.42 -13.02
CA TYR A 390 31.52 0.39 -11.82
C TYR A 390 31.26 1.85 -12.18
N LEU A 391 30.48 2.52 -11.34
CA LEU A 391 30.24 3.95 -11.37
C LEU A 391 30.35 4.49 -9.94
N SER A 392 31.06 5.59 -9.74
CA SER A 392 31.17 6.26 -8.43
C SER A 392 30.58 7.66 -8.53
N LEU A 393 29.64 7.99 -7.65
CA LEU A 393 28.94 9.26 -7.61
C LEU A 393 29.11 9.93 -6.24
N PRO A 394 29.41 11.24 -6.19
CA PRO A 394 29.35 12.00 -4.95
C PRO A 394 27.92 11.95 -4.37
N LEU A 395 27.81 11.67 -3.08
CA LEU A 395 26.55 11.58 -2.36
C LEU A 395 26.61 12.46 -1.10
N PHE A 396 25.67 13.38 -0.97
CA PHE A 396 25.55 14.30 0.17
C PHE A 396 24.30 13.96 0.97
N VAL A 397 24.49 13.52 2.21
CA VAL A 397 23.40 13.33 3.16
C VAL A 397 23.24 14.62 3.95
N LEU A 398 22.16 15.34 3.69
CA LEU A 398 21.82 16.61 4.35
C LEU A 398 21.19 16.31 5.71
N PRO A 399 21.38 17.16 6.74
CA PRO A 399 20.63 17.02 7.98
C PRO A 399 19.13 17.23 7.74
N TYR A 400 18.28 16.57 8.52
CA TYR A 400 16.85 16.91 8.52
C TYR A 400 16.69 18.39 8.88
N PRO A 401 15.83 19.14 8.17
CA PRO A 401 15.46 20.47 8.62
C PRO A 401 14.84 20.34 10.03
N ALA A 402 15.21 21.24 10.94
CA ALA A 402 14.55 21.31 12.24
C ALA A 402 13.06 21.59 11.99
N LEU A 403 12.20 20.62 12.33
CA LEU A 403 10.75 20.73 12.25
C LEU A 403 10.17 21.48 13.45
#